data_AF-A0A1G3QPU4-F1
#
_entry.id   AF-A0A1G3QPU4-F1
#
_cell.length_a   1.000
_cell.length_b   1.000
_cell.length_c   1.000
_cell.angle_alpha   90.00
_cell.angle_beta   90.00
_cell.angle_gamma   90.00
#
_symmetry.space_group_name_H-M   'P 1'
#
loop_
_entity.id
_entity.type
_entity.pdbx_description
1 polymer ?
#
loop_
_entity_poly.entity_id
_entity_poly.type
_entity_poly.pdbx_seq_one_letter_code
_entity_poly.pdbx_strand_id
1 'polypeptide(L)'
;MSHNISRLTVIIYALFMLLSLRDLYSKNFDFRMIDISRLNRYDEDRIAYQQYEKSYDQFRIDTEDNSIAALMIIKDKRIYLFEDGYDNPEAIRKKAFMYATGNQMSPDLWENKISGNPNFFMATDRKVELLKNNSKEWIASNYKDYYSSIRNEFLKRHVSIFLSLIISRTDTDMIMTRKELPKKISDQSPAKYSLSVVAHTKDGGAVYFAEDADGDGITETFTVNTTDGFSWGYKAGANMINIISNTQKDVERIIGKITYFAYYGSPAEELIVKKSFPTQDRISEMINDLYRIDPDTVKFLKDNKINLEESVDKAGKGENK
;
A
#
# COMPACT_ATOMS: atom_id res chain seq x y z
N MET A 1 19.25 49.67 -9.68
CA MET A 1 18.98 48.50 -10.55
C MET A 1 19.53 47.18 -9.98
N SER A 2 20.72 47.12 -9.36
CA SER A 2 21.30 45.86 -8.84
C SER A 2 20.51 45.17 -7.72
N HIS A 3 19.80 45.94 -6.88
CA HIS A 3 19.01 45.39 -5.76
C HIS A 3 17.73 44.65 -6.17
N ASN A 4 17.15 44.99 -7.33
CA ASN A 4 15.98 44.28 -7.84
C ASN A 4 16.39 42.97 -8.53
N ILE A 5 17.58 42.94 -9.13
CA ILE A 5 18.15 41.74 -9.76
C ILE A 5 18.52 40.69 -8.71
N SER A 6 19.08 41.10 -7.56
CA SER A 6 19.41 40.18 -6.46
C SER A 6 18.17 39.58 -5.78
N ARG A 7 17.09 40.36 -5.61
CA ARG A 7 15.82 39.84 -5.09
C ARG A 7 15.16 38.86 -6.05
N LEU A 8 15.21 39.14 -7.36
CA LEU A 8 14.67 38.25 -8.38
C LEU A 8 15.42 36.91 -8.43
N THR A 9 16.75 36.94 -8.29
CA THR A 9 17.57 35.70 -8.27
C THR A 9 17.31 34.84 -7.05
N VAL A 10 17.10 35.44 -5.88
CA VAL A 10 16.71 34.70 -4.66
C VAL A 10 15.35 34.03 -4.82
N ILE A 11 14.37 34.72 -5.41
CA ILE A 11 13.04 34.15 -5.68
C ILE A 11 13.12 33.01 -6.68
N ILE A 12 13.92 33.14 -7.75
CA ILE A 12 14.10 32.08 -8.74
C ILE A 12 14.78 30.85 -8.11
N TYR A 13 15.78 31.04 -7.25
CA TYR A 13 16.42 29.94 -6.52
C TYR A 13 15.46 29.26 -5.53
N ALA A 14 14.64 30.02 -4.81
CA ALA A 14 13.62 29.47 -3.93
C ALA A 14 12.55 28.69 -4.71
N LEU A 15 12.15 29.19 -5.89
CA LEU A 15 11.22 28.51 -6.78
C LEU A 15 11.83 27.23 -7.35
N PHE A 16 13.11 27.24 -7.72
CA PHE A 16 13.83 26.04 -8.18
C PHE A 16 13.97 25.00 -7.07
N MET A 17 14.26 25.42 -5.83
CA MET A 17 14.27 24.54 -4.65
C MET A 17 12.89 23.95 -4.35
N LEU A 18 11.81 24.71 -4.53
CA LEU A 18 10.44 24.23 -4.34
C LEU A 18 9.99 23.27 -5.46
N LEU A 19 10.48 23.46 -6.69
CA LEU A 19 10.17 22.59 -7.82
C LEU A 19 10.97 21.27 -7.79
N SER A 20 12.20 21.26 -7.28
CA SER A 20 13.02 20.05 -7.14
C SER A 20 12.58 19.11 -6.01
N LEU A 21 11.77 19.58 -5.05
CA LEU A 21 11.17 18.73 -4.02
C LEU A 21 10.15 17.72 -4.60
N ARG A 22 9.64 17.94 -5.82
CA ARG A 22 8.68 17.02 -6.46
C ARG A 22 9.34 15.72 -6.94
N ASP A 23 10.64 15.74 -7.26
CA ASP A 23 11.38 14.55 -7.74
C ASP A 23 11.85 13.63 -6.60
N LEU A 24 11.70 14.04 -5.34
CA LEU A 24 12.01 13.17 -4.20
C LEU A 24 10.99 12.05 -3.97
N TYR A 25 9.85 12.10 -4.66
CA TYR A 25 8.81 11.08 -4.60
C TYR A 25 8.66 10.38 -5.95
N SER A 26 9.79 9.85 -6.44
CA SER A 26 9.79 8.96 -7.60
C SER A 26 9.05 7.66 -7.28
N LYS A 27 8.05 7.35 -8.12
CA LYS A 27 7.29 6.09 -8.19
C LYS A 27 8.16 4.86 -8.50
N ASN A 28 9.45 5.04 -8.80
CA ASN A 28 10.40 3.98 -9.12
C ASN A 28 11.29 3.69 -7.91
N PHE A 29 10.78 2.90 -6.97
CA PHE A 29 11.66 2.17 -6.07
C PHE A 29 12.37 1.11 -6.91
N ASP A 30 13.66 1.29 -7.18
CA ASP A 30 14.46 0.20 -7.75
C ASP A 30 14.36 -0.97 -6.76
N PHE A 31 13.80 -2.10 -7.20
CA PHE A 31 13.64 -3.27 -6.34
C PHE A 31 15.02 -3.86 -6.13
N ARG A 32 15.46 -3.90 -4.87
CA ARG A 32 16.68 -4.59 -4.50
C ARG A 32 16.37 -5.55 -3.38
N MET A 33 16.70 -6.81 -3.64
CA MET A 33 16.55 -7.87 -2.67
C MET A 33 17.36 -7.59 -1.40
N ILE A 34 16.82 -7.99 -0.24
CA ILE A 34 17.50 -7.90 1.05
C ILE A 34 18.87 -8.56 0.97
N ASP A 35 19.90 -7.81 1.36
CA ASP A 35 21.28 -8.28 1.39
C ASP A 35 21.88 -7.93 2.76
N ILE A 36 22.11 -8.97 3.58
CA ILE A 36 22.63 -8.82 4.94
C ILE A 36 23.98 -8.11 4.96
N SER A 37 24.81 -8.32 3.93
CA SER A 37 26.15 -7.73 3.85
C SER A 37 26.08 -6.20 3.74
N ARG A 38 25.01 -5.69 3.12
CA ARG A 38 24.79 -4.26 2.83
C ARG A 38 23.92 -3.55 3.86
N LEU A 39 23.50 -4.23 4.91
CA LEU A 39 22.77 -3.60 6.02
C LEU A 39 23.59 -2.47 6.64
N ASN A 40 22.92 -1.33 6.82
CA ASN A 40 23.53 -0.15 7.44
C ASN A 40 23.59 -0.24 8.97
N ARG A 41 22.60 -0.89 9.59
CA ARG A 41 22.46 -1.08 11.04
C ARG A 41 21.90 -2.46 11.35
N TYR A 42 22.31 -3.02 12.48
CA TYR A 42 21.84 -4.31 13.00
C TYR A 42 21.69 -4.31 14.53
N ASP A 43 21.88 -3.16 15.18
CA ASP A 43 21.76 -3.03 16.64
C ASP A 43 20.31 -2.90 17.12
N GLU A 44 19.37 -2.68 16.19
CA GLU A 44 17.95 -2.50 16.46
C GLU A 44 17.18 -3.77 16.13
N ASP A 45 16.24 -4.15 17.00
CA ASP A 45 15.31 -5.23 16.72
C ASP A 45 14.36 -4.83 15.59
N ARG A 46 14.26 -5.68 14.55
CA ARG A 46 13.50 -5.33 13.34
C ARG A 46 13.01 -6.57 12.60
N ILE A 47 11.89 -6.40 11.91
CA ILE A 47 11.39 -7.35 10.91
C ILE A 47 11.22 -6.60 9.61
N ALA A 48 11.66 -7.21 8.51
CA ALA A 48 11.42 -6.72 7.17
C ALA A 48 10.97 -7.87 6.27
N TYR A 49 10.02 -7.60 5.37
CA TYR A 49 9.50 -8.55 4.41
C TYR A 49 9.53 -7.96 3.00
N GLN A 50 10.09 -8.71 2.06
CA GLN A 50 10.06 -8.38 0.65
C GLN A 50 9.44 -9.52 -0.15
N GLN A 51 8.71 -9.17 -1.19
CA GLN A 51 8.20 -10.11 -2.16
C GLN A 51 8.17 -9.44 -3.54
N TYR A 52 8.69 -10.13 -4.53
CA TYR A 52 8.70 -9.68 -5.91
C TYR A 52 8.32 -10.83 -6.81
N GLU A 53 7.34 -10.57 -7.67
CA GLU A 53 6.92 -11.50 -8.70
C GLU A 53 6.81 -10.76 -10.03
N LYS A 54 7.34 -11.36 -11.09
CA LYS A 54 7.25 -10.85 -12.44
C LYS A 54 7.01 -12.01 -13.38
N SER A 55 6.04 -11.86 -14.27
CA SER A 55 5.81 -12.83 -15.32
C SER A 55 7.04 -12.95 -16.22
N TYR A 56 7.45 -14.18 -16.51
CA TYR A 56 8.56 -14.48 -17.39
C TYR A 56 8.32 -13.90 -18.80
N ASP A 57 9.28 -13.11 -19.30
CA ASP A 57 9.27 -12.59 -20.66
C ASP A 57 10.21 -13.43 -21.54
N GLN A 58 9.64 -14.22 -22.44
CA GLN A 58 10.39 -15.10 -23.36
C GLN A 58 11.32 -14.33 -24.30
N PHE A 59 11.14 -13.02 -24.45
CA PHE A 59 11.91 -12.17 -25.36
C PHE A 59 13.01 -11.38 -24.66
N ARG A 60 13.11 -11.44 -23.32
CA ARG A 60 14.11 -10.71 -22.54
C ARG A 60 14.70 -11.62 -21.47
N ILE A 61 16.03 -11.73 -21.45
CA ILE A 61 16.73 -12.40 -20.36
C ILE A 61 16.63 -11.49 -19.13
N ASP A 62 15.85 -11.92 -18.15
CA ASP A 62 15.78 -11.25 -16.85
C ASP A 62 17.12 -11.43 -16.11
N THR A 63 17.77 -10.31 -15.78
CA THR A 63 19.04 -10.29 -15.04
C THR A 63 18.85 -10.48 -13.54
N GLU A 64 17.62 -10.31 -13.06
CA GLU A 64 17.20 -10.40 -11.67
C GLU A 64 16.13 -11.47 -11.53
N ASP A 65 16.01 -12.02 -10.32
CA ASP A 65 15.04 -13.06 -10.01
C ASP A 65 13.60 -12.56 -10.26
N ASN A 66 12.78 -13.41 -10.87
CA ASN A 66 11.42 -13.10 -11.24
C ASN A 66 10.38 -13.59 -10.23
N SER A 67 10.76 -14.37 -9.20
CA SER A 67 9.82 -14.84 -8.18
C SER A 67 10.53 -15.17 -6.87
N ILE A 68 10.64 -14.17 -6.00
CA ILE A 68 11.33 -14.34 -4.72
C ILE A 68 10.66 -13.59 -3.57
N ALA A 69 10.63 -14.23 -2.41
CA ALA A 69 10.20 -13.64 -1.16
C ALA A 69 11.31 -13.77 -0.11
N ALA A 70 11.53 -12.71 0.67
CA ALA A 70 12.54 -12.65 1.71
C ALA A 70 11.93 -12.13 3.02
N LEU A 71 12.14 -12.85 4.12
CA LEU A 71 11.81 -12.43 5.47
C LEU A 71 13.10 -12.28 6.27
N MET A 72 13.38 -11.06 6.71
CA MET A 72 14.52 -10.74 7.56
C MET A 72 14.04 -10.40 8.97
N ILE A 73 14.73 -10.96 9.97
CA ILE A 73 14.51 -10.71 11.38
C ILE A 73 15.85 -10.34 12.01
N ILE A 74 15.94 -9.17 12.60
CA ILE A 74 17.05 -8.71 13.42
C ILE A 74 16.58 -8.76 14.87
N LYS A 75 17.27 -9.54 15.70
CA LYS A 75 17.00 -9.62 17.14
C LYS A 75 18.31 -9.75 17.89
N ASP A 76 18.55 -8.86 18.85
CA ASP A 76 19.74 -8.89 19.71
C ASP A 76 21.05 -8.98 18.89
N LYS A 77 21.15 -8.16 17.83
CA LYS A 77 22.28 -8.13 16.87
C LYS A 77 22.46 -9.39 16.02
N ARG A 78 21.58 -10.38 16.15
CA ARG A 78 21.53 -11.56 15.28
C ARG A 78 20.57 -11.31 14.15
N ILE A 79 20.94 -11.72 12.95
CA ILE A 79 20.15 -11.53 11.75
C ILE A 79 19.81 -12.88 11.18
N TYR A 80 18.52 -13.13 11.00
CA TYR A 80 17.95 -14.32 10.40
C TYR A 80 17.29 -13.91 9.09
N LEU A 81 17.69 -14.53 7.99
CA LEU A 81 17.14 -14.32 6.66
C LEU A 81 16.57 -15.63 6.16
N PHE A 82 15.29 -15.61 5.80
CA PHE A 82 14.60 -16.68 5.13
C PHE A 82 14.27 -16.21 3.73
N GLU A 83 14.51 -17.06 2.73
CA GLU A 83 14.08 -16.78 1.36
C GLU A 83 13.28 -17.98 0.82
N ASP A 84 12.26 -17.66 0.03
CA ASP A 84 11.39 -18.59 -0.69
C ASP A 84 11.43 -18.22 -2.17
N GLY A 85 11.70 -19.19 -3.03
CA GLY A 85 12.04 -18.95 -4.43
C GLY A 85 13.53 -18.74 -4.70
N TYR A 86 14.41 -18.84 -3.68
CA TYR A 86 15.85 -18.62 -3.89
C TYR A 86 16.46 -19.61 -4.88
N ASP A 87 17.18 -19.07 -5.85
CA ASP A 87 18.03 -19.81 -6.78
C ASP A 87 19.51 -19.48 -6.57
N ASN A 88 20.38 -20.48 -6.70
CA ASN A 88 21.82 -20.25 -6.59
C ASN A 88 22.34 -19.40 -7.78
N PRO A 89 22.87 -18.18 -7.54
CA PRO A 89 23.29 -17.29 -8.62
C PRO A 89 24.36 -17.89 -9.55
N GLU A 90 25.25 -18.73 -9.03
CA GLU A 90 26.29 -19.38 -9.83
C GLU A 90 25.70 -20.40 -10.80
N ALA A 91 24.70 -21.16 -10.35
CA ALA A 91 24.01 -22.14 -11.17
C ALA A 91 23.23 -21.44 -12.29
N ILE A 92 22.55 -20.34 -11.98
CA ILE A 92 21.83 -19.51 -12.95
C ILE A 92 22.79 -18.93 -13.99
N ARG A 93 23.92 -18.36 -13.57
CA ARG A 93 24.94 -17.83 -14.50
C ARG A 93 25.48 -18.90 -15.44
N LYS A 94 25.70 -20.12 -14.94
CA LYS A 94 26.13 -21.25 -15.76
C LYS A 94 25.07 -21.63 -16.80
N LYS A 95 23.80 -21.72 -16.40
CA LYS A 95 22.67 -21.98 -17.32
C LYS A 95 22.54 -20.87 -18.36
N ALA A 96 22.56 -19.61 -17.93
CA ALA A 96 22.51 -18.45 -18.82
C ALA A 96 23.62 -18.50 -19.88
N PHE A 97 24.85 -18.82 -19.48
CA PHE A 97 25.98 -18.98 -20.39
C PHE A 97 25.78 -20.13 -21.40
N MET A 98 25.24 -21.27 -20.95
CA MET A 98 24.94 -22.40 -21.82
C MET A 98 23.89 -22.05 -22.89
N TYR A 99 22.82 -21.37 -22.51
CA TYR A 99 21.78 -20.95 -23.46
C TYR A 99 22.27 -19.87 -24.43
N ALA A 100 23.06 -18.90 -23.94
CA ALA A 100 23.67 -17.87 -24.78
C ALA A 100 24.58 -18.48 -25.87
N THR A 101 25.28 -19.57 -25.56
CA THR A 101 26.13 -20.29 -26.51
C THR A 101 25.33 -21.19 -27.46
N GLY A 102 24.16 -21.68 -27.03
CA GLY A 102 23.37 -22.70 -27.71
C GLY A 102 22.46 -22.21 -28.85
N ASN A 103 22.33 -20.90 -29.09
CA ASN A 103 21.42 -20.31 -30.10
C ASN A 103 19.95 -20.79 -29.98
N GLN A 104 19.56 -21.25 -28.79
CA GLN A 104 18.20 -21.69 -28.44
C GLN A 104 17.42 -20.53 -27.83
N MET A 105 16.08 -20.56 -27.92
CA MET A 105 15.24 -19.67 -27.12
C MET A 105 15.54 -19.92 -25.64
N SER A 106 15.84 -18.85 -24.90
CA SER A 106 16.10 -18.96 -23.47
C SER A 106 14.81 -19.41 -22.78
N PRO A 107 14.83 -20.48 -21.97
CA PRO A 107 13.76 -20.77 -21.03
C PRO A 107 13.88 -19.85 -19.81
N ASP A 108 12.88 -19.91 -18.93
CA ASP A 108 12.98 -19.31 -17.62
C ASP A 108 14.17 -19.92 -16.87
N LEU A 109 15.15 -19.08 -16.55
CA LEU A 109 16.40 -19.52 -15.92
C LEU A 109 16.18 -19.81 -14.43
N TRP A 110 15.20 -19.15 -13.84
CA TRP A 110 14.84 -19.20 -12.42
C TRP A 110 13.86 -20.35 -12.18
N GLU A 111 14.35 -21.43 -11.58
CA GLU A 111 13.57 -22.66 -11.42
C GLU A 111 12.72 -22.65 -10.15
N ASN A 112 13.23 -22.04 -9.09
CA ASN A 112 12.49 -21.96 -7.84
C ASN A 112 11.52 -20.77 -7.90
N LYS A 113 10.27 -21.02 -7.52
CA LYS A 113 9.23 -20.00 -7.41
C LYS A 113 8.71 -19.95 -5.98
N ILE A 114 8.12 -18.81 -5.62
CA ILE A 114 7.47 -18.65 -4.32
C ILE A 114 6.39 -19.72 -4.16
N SER A 115 6.49 -20.47 -3.06
CA SER A 115 5.59 -21.60 -2.78
C SER A 115 4.99 -21.57 -1.37
N GLY A 116 5.32 -20.55 -0.59
CA GLY A 116 5.06 -20.47 0.85
C GLY A 116 6.00 -21.34 1.69
N ASN A 117 7.03 -21.95 1.10
CA ASN A 117 7.99 -22.81 1.79
C ASN A 117 9.41 -22.30 1.55
N PRO A 118 10.09 -21.75 2.57
CA PRO A 118 11.44 -21.22 2.39
C PRO A 118 12.41 -22.33 1.97
N ASN A 119 13.27 -22.02 1.00
CA ASN A 119 14.30 -22.90 0.45
C ASN A 119 15.72 -22.40 0.72
N PHE A 120 15.87 -21.22 1.34
CA PHE A 120 17.14 -20.71 1.82
C PHE A 120 17.01 -20.11 3.22
N PHE A 121 18.04 -20.35 4.04
CA PHE A 121 18.14 -19.83 5.39
C PHE A 121 19.57 -19.41 5.70
N MET A 122 19.70 -18.22 6.27
CA MET A 122 20.97 -17.69 6.74
C MET A 122 20.80 -17.06 8.13
N ALA A 123 21.65 -17.48 9.06
CA ALA A 123 21.78 -16.86 10.37
C ALA A 123 23.16 -16.25 10.52
N THR A 124 23.20 -15.00 10.97
CA THR A 124 24.44 -14.27 11.22
C THR A 124 24.42 -13.63 12.61
N ASP A 125 25.59 -13.50 13.23
CA ASP A 125 25.80 -12.60 14.37
C ASP A 125 26.46 -11.34 13.81
N ARG A 126 25.72 -10.24 13.83
CA ARG A 126 26.04 -8.98 13.12
C ARG A 126 26.16 -9.19 11.61
N LYS A 127 27.35 -9.54 11.13
CA LYS A 127 27.65 -9.85 9.71
C LYS A 127 28.52 -11.09 9.56
N VAL A 128 28.75 -11.82 10.65
CA VAL A 128 29.51 -13.07 10.64
C VAL A 128 28.52 -14.22 10.45
N GLU A 129 28.69 -14.96 9.37
CA GLU A 129 27.86 -16.12 9.03
C GLU A 129 28.04 -17.21 10.11
N LEU A 130 26.93 -17.58 10.77
CA LEU A 130 26.91 -18.67 11.74
C LEU A 130 26.41 -19.96 11.10
N LEU A 131 25.38 -19.83 10.27
CA LEU A 131 24.74 -20.95 9.59
C LEU A 131 24.17 -20.46 8.26
N LYS A 132 24.42 -21.23 7.21
CA LYS A 132 23.83 -21.07 5.90
C LYS A 132 23.39 -22.42 5.40
N ASN A 133 22.13 -22.52 4.99
CA ASN A 133 21.57 -23.73 4.42
C ASN A 133 20.72 -23.38 3.19
N ASN A 134 20.80 -24.23 2.17
CA ASN A 134 20.07 -24.13 0.91
C ASN A 134 19.33 -25.44 0.56
N SER A 135 19.26 -26.41 1.49
CA SER A 135 18.45 -27.61 1.32
C SER A 135 16.98 -27.31 1.66
N LYS A 136 16.13 -27.39 0.63
CA LYS A 136 14.70 -27.15 0.72
C LYS A 136 14.02 -28.05 1.77
N GLU A 137 14.40 -29.32 1.82
CA GLU A 137 13.79 -30.32 2.71
C GLU A 137 14.08 -30.00 4.17
N TRP A 138 15.34 -29.67 4.48
CA TRP A 138 15.74 -29.33 5.85
C TRP A 138 15.08 -28.04 6.32
N ILE A 139 15.04 -27.01 5.49
CA ILE A 139 14.50 -25.71 5.87
C ILE A 139 12.98 -25.78 6.03
N ALA A 140 12.29 -26.40 5.08
CA ALA A 140 10.85 -26.57 5.14
C ALA A 140 10.43 -27.40 6.37
N SER A 141 11.19 -28.45 6.72
CA SER A 141 10.88 -29.28 7.89
C SER A 141 11.04 -28.54 9.23
N ASN A 142 11.96 -27.58 9.34
CA ASN A 142 12.28 -26.92 10.60
C ASN A 142 11.62 -25.55 10.76
N TYR A 143 11.43 -24.80 9.67
CA TYR A 143 11.10 -23.36 9.73
C TYR A 143 9.87 -22.94 8.92
N LYS A 144 9.21 -23.84 8.20
CA LYS A 144 8.03 -23.50 7.39
C LYS A 144 6.93 -22.80 8.18
N ASP A 145 6.51 -23.40 9.29
CA ASP A 145 5.41 -22.89 10.10
C ASP A 145 5.79 -21.58 10.78
N TYR A 146 7.05 -21.49 11.24
CA TYR A 146 7.61 -20.27 11.81
C TYR A 146 7.61 -19.12 10.80
N TYR A 147 8.17 -19.34 9.61
CA TYR A 147 8.20 -18.36 8.52
C TYR A 147 6.80 -17.85 8.17
N SER A 148 5.86 -18.78 7.93
CA SER A 148 4.50 -18.45 7.53
C SER A 148 3.76 -17.68 8.63
N SER A 149 3.94 -18.08 9.89
CA SER A 149 3.28 -17.44 11.03
C SER A 149 3.76 -16.00 11.24
N ILE A 150 5.09 -15.80 11.32
CA ILE A 150 5.68 -14.47 11.52
C ILE A 150 5.35 -13.53 10.36
N ARG A 151 5.50 -14.00 9.11
CA ARG A 151 5.12 -13.23 7.92
C ARG A 151 3.64 -12.80 8.00
N ASN A 152 2.74 -13.74 8.25
CA ASN A 152 1.30 -13.45 8.26
C ASN A 152 0.92 -12.50 9.40
N GLU A 153 1.50 -12.66 10.58
CA GLU A 153 1.28 -11.76 11.71
C GLU A 153 1.78 -10.35 11.40
N PHE A 154 3.00 -10.23 10.88
CA PHE A 154 3.61 -8.96 10.52
C PHE A 154 2.78 -8.21 9.48
N LEU A 155 2.38 -8.89 8.40
CA LEU A 155 1.52 -8.29 7.36
C LEU A 155 0.17 -7.86 7.92
N LYS A 156 -0.52 -8.73 8.69
CA LYS A 156 -1.85 -8.40 9.27
C LYS A 156 -1.80 -7.18 10.18
N ARG A 157 -0.74 -7.03 10.99
CA ARG A 157 -0.56 -5.85 11.85
C ARG A 157 -0.45 -4.57 11.03
N HIS A 158 0.40 -4.56 9.99
CA HIS A 158 0.56 -3.38 9.12
C HIS A 158 -0.68 -3.07 8.29
N VAL A 159 -1.38 -4.08 7.78
CA VAL A 159 -2.65 -3.88 7.08
C VAL A 159 -3.70 -3.29 8.02
N SER A 160 -3.77 -3.76 9.26
CA SER A 160 -4.72 -3.23 10.25
C SER A 160 -4.46 -1.75 10.56
N ILE A 161 -3.18 -1.36 10.68
CA ILE A 161 -2.79 0.06 10.83
C ILE A 161 -3.23 0.84 9.58
N PHE A 162 -2.96 0.34 8.38
CA PHE A 162 -3.34 1.04 7.16
C PHE A 162 -4.86 1.19 7.01
N LEU A 163 -5.63 0.14 7.32
CA LEU A 163 -7.09 0.20 7.35
C LEU A 163 -7.61 1.22 8.37
N SER A 164 -6.93 1.38 9.51
CA SER A 164 -7.28 2.44 10.46
C SER A 164 -7.09 3.85 9.88
N LEU A 165 -6.01 4.06 9.10
CA LEU A 165 -5.79 5.32 8.39
C LEU A 165 -6.88 5.56 7.34
N ILE A 166 -7.28 4.52 6.60
CA ILE A 166 -8.38 4.58 5.63
C ILE A 166 -9.70 4.96 6.30
N ILE A 167 -10.03 4.38 7.47
CA ILE A 167 -11.24 4.72 8.21
C ILE A 167 -11.22 6.19 8.66
N SER A 168 -10.05 6.69 9.08
CA SER A 168 -9.85 8.09 9.47
C SER A 168 -9.45 9.00 8.30
N ARG A 169 -9.77 8.63 7.04
CA ARG A 169 -9.30 9.35 5.85
C ARG A 169 -9.70 10.82 5.77
N THR A 170 -10.75 11.23 6.49
CA THR A 170 -11.13 12.65 6.63
C THR A 170 -10.10 13.47 7.39
N ASP A 171 -9.36 12.82 8.29
CA ASP A 171 -8.45 13.44 9.25
C ASP A 171 -6.97 13.15 8.92
N THR A 172 -6.71 12.32 7.91
CA THR A 172 -5.37 11.97 7.46
C THR A 172 -5.13 12.52 6.05
N ASP A 173 -3.91 12.98 5.77
CA ASP A 173 -3.46 13.40 4.43
C ASP A 173 -3.29 12.19 3.48
N MET A 174 -4.37 11.45 3.28
CA MET A 174 -4.42 10.29 2.40
C MET A 174 -4.64 10.75 0.96
N ILE A 175 -3.76 10.33 0.07
CA ILE A 175 -3.82 10.67 -1.35
C ILE A 175 -4.29 9.45 -2.11
N MET A 176 -5.38 9.60 -2.85
CA MET A 176 -5.93 8.58 -3.72
C MET A 176 -5.82 9.00 -5.16
N THR A 177 -5.27 8.11 -5.99
CA THR A 177 -5.15 8.33 -7.43
C THR A 177 -5.82 7.20 -8.19
N ARG A 178 -6.71 7.57 -9.11
CA ARG A 178 -7.39 6.66 -10.03
C ARG A 178 -6.92 6.97 -11.45
N LYS A 179 -6.43 5.96 -12.17
CA LYS A 179 -5.94 6.12 -13.55
C LYS A 179 -6.61 5.11 -14.46
N GLU A 180 -7.14 5.59 -15.59
CA GLU A 180 -7.71 4.69 -16.60
C GLU A 180 -6.61 3.86 -17.27
N LEU A 181 -6.85 2.56 -17.38
CA LEU A 181 -5.92 1.64 -18.05
C LEU A 181 -6.13 1.70 -19.57
N PRO A 182 -5.02 1.69 -20.35
CA PRO A 182 -5.13 1.72 -21.80
C PRO A 182 -5.83 0.46 -22.30
N LYS A 183 -6.88 0.64 -23.10
CA LYS A 183 -7.61 -0.44 -23.76
C LYS A 183 -7.36 -0.45 -25.26
N LYS A 184 -7.42 -1.63 -25.86
CA LYS A 184 -7.42 -1.75 -27.33
C LYS A 184 -8.71 -1.13 -27.87
N ILE A 185 -8.62 -0.40 -28.98
CA ILE A 185 -9.79 0.26 -29.60
C ILE A 185 -10.89 -0.76 -29.98
N SER A 186 -10.50 -2.00 -30.27
CA SER A 186 -11.40 -3.10 -30.61
C SER A 186 -12.14 -3.71 -29.42
N ASP A 187 -11.78 -3.38 -28.19
CA ASP A 187 -12.35 -3.98 -26.97
C ASP A 187 -13.55 -3.15 -26.49
N GLN A 188 -14.74 -3.76 -26.51
CA GLN A 188 -15.99 -3.15 -26.04
C GLN A 188 -16.18 -3.24 -24.52
N SER A 189 -15.22 -3.84 -23.80
CA SER A 189 -15.27 -3.96 -22.34
C SER A 189 -15.31 -2.60 -21.64
N PRO A 190 -15.93 -2.51 -20.45
CA PRO A 190 -15.89 -1.31 -19.64
C PRO A 190 -14.45 -0.89 -19.34
N ALA A 191 -14.22 0.42 -19.21
CA ALA A 191 -12.91 0.94 -18.86
C ALA A 191 -12.48 0.43 -17.48
N LYS A 192 -11.29 -0.17 -17.41
CA LYS A 192 -10.65 -0.57 -16.16
C LYS A 192 -9.82 0.59 -15.62
N TYR A 193 -9.69 0.65 -14.30
CA TYR A 193 -8.97 1.72 -13.63
C TYR A 193 -8.00 1.13 -12.64
N SER A 194 -6.74 1.54 -12.69
CA SER A 194 -5.83 1.29 -11.59
C SER A 194 -6.11 2.26 -10.45
N LEU A 195 -6.00 1.75 -9.24
CA LEU A 195 -6.19 2.49 -8.00
C LEU A 195 -4.90 2.47 -7.21
N SER A 196 -4.45 3.64 -6.77
CA SER A 196 -3.31 3.75 -5.87
C SER A 196 -3.67 4.64 -4.69
N VAL A 197 -3.20 4.25 -3.52
CA VAL A 197 -3.43 4.96 -2.26
C VAL A 197 -2.11 5.13 -1.53
N VAL A 198 -1.87 6.35 -1.07
CA VAL A 198 -0.74 6.71 -0.20
C VAL A 198 -1.32 7.27 1.09
N ALA A 199 -0.83 6.81 2.24
CA ALA A 199 -1.17 7.42 3.53
C ALA A 199 0.08 7.55 4.41
N HIS A 200 0.04 8.56 5.27
CA HIS A 200 1.06 8.83 6.26
C HIS A 200 0.49 8.58 7.67
N THR A 201 1.31 8.02 8.56
CA THR A 201 0.98 8.02 9.98
C THR A 201 1.03 9.44 10.53
N LYS A 202 0.24 9.73 11.58
CA LYS A 202 0.12 11.10 12.14
C LYS A 202 1.43 11.68 12.64
N ASP A 203 2.37 10.82 13.03
CA ASP A 203 3.73 11.17 13.46
C ASP A 203 4.71 11.34 12.30
N GLY A 204 4.30 11.06 11.05
CA GLY A 204 5.16 11.04 9.88
C GLY A 204 6.21 9.92 9.88
N GLY A 205 6.11 8.98 10.82
CA GLY A 205 7.08 7.90 11.01
C GLY A 205 7.05 6.85 9.92
N ALA A 206 5.87 6.59 9.34
CA ALA A 206 5.68 5.59 8.30
C ALA A 206 4.80 6.09 7.14
N VAL A 207 5.15 5.65 5.94
CA VAL A 207 4.44 5.86 4.69
C VAL A 207 3.94 4.52 4.18
N TYR A 208 2.64 4.43 3.98
CA TYR A 208 1.94 3.27 3.45
C TYR A 208 1.56 3.56 2.01
N PHE A 209 1.78 2.58 1.14
CA PHE A 209 1.36 2.64 -0.25
C PHE A 209 0.75 1.30 -0.67
N ALA A 210 -0.35 1.37 -1.42
CA ALA A 210 -0.92 0.21 -2.08
C ALA A 210 -1.39 0.56 -3.49
N GLU A 211 -1.25 -0.38 -4.41
CA GLU A 211 -1.70 -0.25 -5.80
C GLU A 211 -2.40 -1.54 -6.26
N ASP A 212 -3.55 -1.34 -6.90
CA ASP A 212 -4.29 -2.29 -7.73
C ASP A 212 -3.98 -1.87 -9.17
N ALA A 213 -3.11 -2.66 -9.81
CA ALA A 213 -2.48 -2.32 -11.07
C ALA A 213 -3.37 -2.70 -12.26
N ASP A 214 -4.13 -3.79 -12.17
CA ASP A 214 -4.94 -4.33 -13.28
C ASP A 214 -6.42 -3.92 -13.23
N GLY A 215 -6.85 -3.29 -12.13
CA GLY A 215 -8.19 -2.75 -11.92
C GLY A 215 -9.25 -3.81 -11.65
N ASP A 216 -8.88 -4.98 -11.12
CA ASP A 216 -9.80 -6.04 -10.72
C ASP A 216 -10.30 -5.91 -9.27
N GLY A 217 -9.81 -4.91 -8.52
CA GLY A 217 -10.15 -4.69 -7.12
C GLY A 217 -9.27 -5.47 -6.13
N ILE A 218 -8.20 -6.12 -6.61
CA ILE A 218 -7.21 -6.84 -5.83
C ILE A 218 -5.92 -6.02 -5.79
N THR A 219 -5.45 -5.71 -4.59
CA THR A 219 -4.14 -5.08 -4.37
C THR A 219 -3.02 -6.09 -4.63
N GLU A 220 -2.17 -5.84 -5.63
CA GLU A 220 -0.97 -6.67 -5.89
C GLU A 220 0.31 -6.02 -5.36
N THR A 221 0.32 -4.69 -5.19
CA THR A 221 1.48 -3.96 -4.64
C THR A 221 1.14 -3.37 -3.29
N PHE A 222 1.96 -3.66 -2.28
CA PHE A 222 1.83 -3.10 -0.94
C PHE A 222 3.21 -2.79 -0.36
N THR A 223 3.45 -1.54 0.00
CA THR A 223 4.72 -1.12 0.57
C THR A 223 4.54 -0.30 1.86
N VAL A 224 5.47 -0.50 2.78
CA VAL A 224 5.55 0.23 4.04
C VAL A 224 6.99 0.68 4.21
N ASN A 225 7.17 2.00 4.25
CA ASN A 225 8.46 2.62 4.42
C ASN A 225 8.47 3.50 5.66
N THR A 226 9.50 3.34 6.50
CA THR A 226 9.73 4.18 7.68
C THR A 226 10.81 5.21 7.42
N THR A 227 10.71 6.35 8.10
CA THR A 227 11.64 7.48 7.96
C THR A 227 12.87 7.37 8.85
N ASP A 228 13.06 6.22 9.50
CA ASP A 228 14.15 5.98 10.45
C ASP A 228 15.54 5.84 9.81
N GLY A 229 15.63 5.75 8.47
CA GLY A 229 16.86 5.61 7.71
C GLY A 229 17.43 4.19 7.68
N PHE A 230 16.71 3.17 8.16
CA PHE A 230 17.11 1.76 8.01
C PHE A 230 17.08 1.37 6.53
N SER A 231 18.15 0.71 6.05
CA SER A 231 18.21 0.20 4.67
C SER A 231 19.25 -0.90 4.52
N TRP A 232 19.07 -1.74 3.49
CA TRP A 232 20.03 -2.76 3.04
C TRP A 232 20.76 -2.34 1.76
N GLY A 233 20.89 -1.03 1.53
CA GLY A 233 21.67 -0.48 0.42
C GLY A 233 21.04 0.75 -0.23
N TYR A 234 21.82 1.39 -1.11
CA TYR A 234 21.32 2.47 -1.94
C TYR A 234 20.17 1.99 -2.83
N LYS A 235 19.06 2.74 -2.82
CA LYS A 235 17.81 2.43 -3.50
C LYS A 235 17.31 1.00 -3.23
N ALA A 236 17.27 0.62 -1.96
CA ALA A 236 16.78 -0.67 -1.49
C ALA A 236 15.25 -0.88 -1.64
N GLY A 237 14.51 0.19 -1.91
CA GLY A 237 13.06 0.21 -1.84
C GLY A 237 12.54 0.50 -0.44
N ALA A 238 11.29 0.13 -0.17
CA ALA A 238 10.64 0.30 1.11
C ALA A 238 11.28 -0.58 2.18
N ASN A 239 11.56 -0.01 3.36
CA ASN A 239 12.44 -0.61 4.35
C ASN A 239 11.78 -1.54 5.39
N MET A 240 10.45 -1.69 5.37
CA MET A 240 9.72 -2.63 6.23
C MET A 240 8.99 -3.70 5.43
N ILE A 241 8.07 -3.30 4.56
CA ILE A 241 7.32 -4.21 3.69
C ILE A 241 7.47 -3.71 2.27
N ASN A 242 7.86 -4.59 1.36
CA ASN A 242 7.92 -4.28 -0.07
C ASN A 242 7.38 -5.47 -0.87
N ILE A 243 6.08 -5.46 -1.15
CA ILE A 243 5.40 -6.46 -1.97
C ILE A 243 5.09 -5.83 -3.31
N ILE A 244 5.56 -6.43 -4.38
CA ILE A 244 5.37 -5.95 -5.75
C ILE A 244 4.79 -7.09 -6.58
N SER A 245 3.67 -6.79 -7.26
CA SER A 245 3.00 -7.70 -8.21
C SER A 245 2.66 -9.08 -7.64
N ASN A 246 2.17 -9.13 -6.39
CA ASN A 246 1.82 -10.38 -5.71
C ASN A 246 0.83 -11.24 -6.51
N THR A 247 1.18 -12.52 -6.69
CA THR A 247 0.26 -13.53 -7.26
C THR A 247 -0.18 -14.58 -6.24
N GLN A 248 0.40 -14.56 -5.03
CA GLN A 248 0.16 -15.55 -4.00
C GLN A 248 -1.18 -15.34 -3.28
N LYS A 249 -2.02 -16.39 -3.23
CA LYS A 249 -3.37 -16.35 -2.65
C LYS A 249 -3.41 -16.16 -1.14
N ASP A 250 -2.37 -16.56 -0.43
CA ASP A 250 -2.27 -16.37 1.02
C ASP A 250 -2.00 -14.91 1.40
N VAL A 251 -1.13 -14.22 0.66
CA VAL A 251 -0.85 -12.79 0.82
C VAL A 251 -2.01 -11.95 0.27
N GLU A 252 -2.61 -12.34 -0.85
CA GLU A 252 -3.80 -11.70 -1.43
C GLU A 252 -4.95 -11.63 -0.40
N ARG A 253 -5.16 -12.68 0.39
CA ARG A 253 -6.17 -12.67 1.47
C ARG A 253 -5.92 -11.62 2.55
N ILE A 254 -4.68 -11.15 2.70
CA ILE A 254 -4.29 -10.15 3.71
C ILE A 254 -4.35 -8.74 3.12
N ILE A 255 -3.74 -8.51 1.95
CA ILE A 255 -3.60 -7.17 1.37
C ILE A 255 -4.67 -6.81 0.33
N GLY A 256 -5.34 -7.82 -0.25
CA GLY A 256 -6.05 -7.68 -1.53
C GLY A 256 -7.18 -6.66 -1.57
N LYS A 257 -7.85 -6.36 -0.44
CA LYS A 257 -8.97 -5.40 -0.42
C LYS A 257 -8.61 -3.99 0.01
N ILE A 258 -7.33 -3.69 0.23
CA ILE A 258 -6.91 -2.38 0.79
C ILE A 258 -7.29 -1.25 -0.15
N THR A 259 -6.91 -1.33 -1.43
CA THR A 259 -7.19 -0.30 -2.45
C THR A 259 -8.69 -0.14 -2.69
N TYR A 260 -9.41 -1.25 -2.75
CA TYR A 260 -10.87 -1.27 -2.86
C TYR A 260 -11.54 -0.51 -1.70
N PHE A 261 -11.18 -0.85 -0.46
CA PHE A 261 -11.75 -0.17 0.72
C PHE A 261 -11.33 1.30 0.82
N ALA A 262 -10.12 1.63 0.40
CA ALA A 262 -9.67 3.02 0.35
C ALA A 262 -10.58 3.85 -0.55
N TYR A 263 -10.98 3.33 -1.72
CA TYR A 263 -11.82 4.06 -2.67
C TYR A 263 -13.30 4.03 -2.31
N TYR A 264 -13.87 2.83 -2.14
CA TYR A 264 -15.31 2.64 -1.95
C TYR A 264 -15.78 2.79 -0.51
N GLY A 265 -14.85 2.87 0.43
CA GLY A 265 -15.13 2.81 1.87
C GLY A 265 -15.13 1.39 2.39
N SER A 266 -14.88 1.27 3.70
CA SER A 266 -14.85 -0.03 4.38
C SER A 266 -16.17 -0.34 5.08
N PRO A 267 -16.50 -1.62 5.35
CA PRO A 267 -17.67 -1.97 6.16
C PRO A 267 -17.63 -1.35 7.58
N ALA A 268 -16.44 -1.15 8.13
CA ALA A 268 -16.28 -0.49 9.42
C ALA A 268 -16.65 1.01 9.35
N GLU A 269 -16.26 1.69 8.27
CA GLU A 269 -16.63 3.07 7.99
C GLU A 269 -18.15 3.22 7.81
N GLU A 270 -18.80 2.28 7.09
CA GLU A 270 -20.26 2.26 6.94
C GLU A 270 -20.97 2.19 8.30
N LEU A 271 -20.48 1.38 9.23
CA LEU A 271 -21.03 1.28 10.58
C LEU A 271 -20.84 2.57 11.39
N ILE A 272 -19.70 3.25 11.22
CA ILE A 272 -19.42 4.54 11.86
C ILE A 272 -20.40 5.58 11.33
N VAL A 273 -20.53 5.70 10.00
CA VAL A 273 -21.45 6.65 9.35
C VAL A 273 -22.89 6.42 9.79
N LYS A 274 -23.35 5.15 9.83
CA LYS A 274 -24.71 4.81 10.30
C LYS A 274 -24.94 5.22 11.76
N LYS A 275 -23.94 5.07 12.63
CA LYS A 275 -24.05 5.46 14.05
C LYS A 275 -23.97 6.97 14.25
N SER A 276 -23.19 7.68 13.44
CA SER A 276 -23.04 9.13 13.52
C SER A 276 -24.12 9.89 12.77
N PHE A 277 -24.93 9.21 11.96
CA PHE A 277 -25.98 9.85 11.17
C PHE A 277 -27.02 10.51 12.09
N PRO A 278 -27.38 11.79 11.86
CA PRO A 278 -28.31 12.49 12.73
C PRO A 278 -29.70 11.85 12.69
N THR A 279 -30.32 11.70 13.87
CA THR A 279 -31.71 11.23 13.98
C THR A 279 -32.68 12.28 13.47
N GLN A 280 -33.87 11.83 13.07
CA GLN A 280 -34.94 12.72 12.61
C GLN A 280 -35.25 13.82 13.62
N ASP A 281 -35.39 13.48 14.91
CA ASP A 281 -35.69 14.46 15.97
C ASP A 281 -34.63 15.57 16.04
N ARG A 282 -33.35 15.22 15.94
CA ARG A 282 -32.25 16.18 15.97
C ARG A 282 -32.25 17.08 14.75
N ILE A 283 -32.62 16.55 13.58
CA ILE A 283 -32.80 17.34 12.36
C ILE A 283 -34.00 18.28 12.53
N SER A 284 -35.11 17.81 13.09
CA SER A 284 -36.30 18.63 13.37
C SER A 284 -36.00 19.78 14.34
N GLU A 285 -35.23 19.53 15.40
CA GLU A 285 -34.73 20.59 16.29
C GLU A 285 -33.88 21.62 15.53
N MET A 286 -32.94 21.16 14.69
CA MET A 286 -32.13 22.05 13.86
C MET A 286 -32.97 22.89 12.89
N ILE A 287 -34.00 22.30 12.27
CA ILE A 287 -34.93 23.02 11.39
C ILE A 287 -35.66 24.11 12.19
N ASN A 288 -36.18 23.77 13.37
CA ASN A 288 -36.88 24.74 14.22
C ASN A 288 -35.97 25.87 14.70
N ASP A 289 -34.69 25.59 14.99
CA ASP A 289 -33.72 26.61 15.37
C ASP A 289 -33.37 27.57 14.22
N LEU A 290 -33.37 27.09 12.98
CA LEU A 290 -33.16 27.93 11.79
C LEU A 290 -34.32 28.91 11.57
N TYR A 291 -35.55 28.48 11.87
CA TYR A 291 -36.76 29.27 11.70
C TYR A 291 -37.29 29.75 13.05
N ARG A 292 -36.61 30.75 13.63
CA ARG A 292 -37.17 31.51 14.75
C ARG A 292 -38.36 32.34 14.27
N ILE A 293 -39.55 31.78 14.41
CA ILE A 293 -40.78 32.55 14.28
C ILE A 293 -40.83 33.55 15.43
N ASP A 294 -41.18 34.79 15.10
CA ASP A 294 -41.39 35.85 16.07
C ASP A 294 -42.31 35.38 17.23
N PRO A 295 -41.99 35.66 18.50
CA PRO A 295 -42.74 35.16 19.66
C PRO A 295 -44.22 35.55 19.66
N ASP A 296 -44.54 36.75 19.17
CA ASP A 296 -45.91 37.26 19.11
C ASP A 296 -46.73 36.50 18.04
N THR A 297 -46.08 36.16 16.93
CA THR A 297 -46.65 35.34 15.86
C THR A 297 -46.91 33.90 16.33
N VAL A 298 -45.97 33.29 17.08
CA VAL A 298 -46.17 31.96 17.68
C VAL A 298 -47.34 31.96 18.66
N LYS A 299 -47.44 33.01 19.48
CA LYS A 299 -48.54 33.16 20.45
C LYS A 299 -49.87 33.32 19.74
N PHE A 300 -49.94 34.16 18.72
CA PHE A 300 -51.13 34.36 17.90
C PHE A 300 -51.60 33.07 17.22
N LEU A 301 -50.68 32.28 16.64
CA LEU A 301 -51.01 31.01 16.01
C LEU A 301 -51.57 29.99 17.03
N LYS A 302 -50.99 29.93 18.24
CA LYS A 302 -51.47 29.05 19.32
C LYS A 302 -52.85 29.46 19.84
N ASP A 303 -53.06 30.74 20.11
CA ASP A 303 -54.31 31.27 20.65
C ASP A 303 -55.49 31.02 19.68
N ASN A 304 -55.21 31.02 18.37
CA ASN A 304 -56.21 30.78 17.33
C ASN A 304 -56.25 29.31 16.84
N LYS A 305 -55.47 28.39 17.44
CA LYS A 305 -55.37 26.97 17.04
C LYS A 305 -55.03 26.76 15.56
N ILE A 306 -54.21 27.65 14.97
CA ILE A 306 -53.82 27.59 13.57
C ILE A 306 -52.56 26.71 13.45
N ASN A 307 -52.65 25.58 12.75
CA ASN A 307 -51.51 24.74 12.40
C ASN A 307 -51.06 25.04 10.96
N LEU A 308 -49.93 25.73 10.81
CA LEU A 308 -49.40 26.13 9.51
C LEU A 308 -48.92 24.93 8.68
N GLU A 309 -48.38 23.89 9.33
CA GLU A 309 -47.90 22.67 8.64
C GLU A 309 -49.05 21.93 7.97
N GLU A 310 -50.16 21.76 8.70
CA GLU A 310 -51.37 21.12 8.18
C GLU A 310 -52.04 21.93 7.05
N SER A 311 -51.84 23.25 7.07
CA SER A 311 -52.34 24.17 6.04
C SER A 311 -51.53 24.07 4.75
N VAL A 312 -50.20 23.89 4.86
CA VAL A 312 -49.30 23.65 3.72
C VAL A 312 -49.56 22.27 3.11
N ASP A 313 -49.74 21.22 3.92
CA ASP A 313 -50.04 19.87 3.44
C ASP A 313 -51.37 19.78 2.68
N LYS A 314 -52.38 20.55 3.11
CA LYS A 314 -53.67 20.65 2.41
C LYS A 314 -53.56 21.42 1.10
N ALA A 315 -52.72 22.46 1.04
CA ALA A 315 -52.45 23.20 -0.19
C ALA A 315 -51.73 22.33 -1.24
N GLY A 316 -50.75 21.53 -0.84
CA GLY A 316 -50.00 20.65 -1.74
C GLY A 316 -50.80 19.49 -2.34
N LYS A 317 -51.89 19.06 -1.68
CA LYS A 317 -52.80 18.01 -2.19
C LYS A 317 -53.94 18.55 -3.08
N GLY A 318 -54.05 19.87 -3.24
CA GLY A 318 -55.16 20.53 -3.91
C GLY A 318 -55.03 20.73 -5.43
N GLU A 319 -53.86 20.49 -6.04
CA GLU A 319 -53.60 20.85 -7.46
C GLU A 319 -53.56 19.67 -8.45
N ASN A 320 -53.98 18.47 -8.06
CA ASN A 320 -54.24 17.38 -9.01
C ASN A 320 -55.75 17.14 -9.14
N LYS A 321 -56.46 18.07 -9.78
CA LYS A 321 -57.77 17.80 -10.40
C LYS A 321 -57.90 18.52 -11.72
#